data_AF-A0A2M8G1Q9-F1
#
_entry.id   AF-A0A2M8G1Q9-F1
#
_cell.length_a   1.000
_cell.length_b   1.000
_cell.length_c   1.000
_cell.angle_alpha   90.00
_cell.angle_beta   90.00
_cell.angle_gamma   90.00
#
_symmetry.space_group_name_H-M   'P 1'
#
loop_
_entity.id
_entity.type
_entity.pdbx_description
1 polymer ?
#
loop_
_entity_poly.entity_id
_entity_poly.type
_entity_poly.pdbx_seq_one_letter_code
_entity_poly.pdbx_strand_id
1 'polypeptide(L)' 'MANLKYDVVAIGSATRDAFFEGDFKIVRYAAAPSGRALVFPFGEKLAIKKAYFTIGGNAANASVTFARQGFKTG' A
#
# COMPACT_ATOMS: atom_id res chain seq x y z
N MET A 1 11.31 25.64 15.51
CA MET A 1 10.16 24.85 15.02
C MET A 1 8.93 25.76 15.06
N ALA A 2 8.10 25.75 14.02
CA ALA A 2 6.90 26.59 14.00
C ALA A 2 5.92 26.11 15.09
N ASN A 3 5.47 27.03 15.95
CA ASN A 3 4.54 26.71 17.03
C ASN A 3 3.12 26.64 16.45
N LEU A 4 2.77 25.52 15.82
CA LEU A 4 1.47 25.32 15.19
C LEU A 4 0.39 25.10 16.26
N LYS A 5 -0.70 25.86 16.16
CA LYS A 5 -1.71 26.03 17.21
C LYS A 5 -2.65 24.81 17.39
N TYR A 6 -2.65 23.86 16.46
CA TYR A 6 -3.65 22.80 16.40
C TYR A 6 -3.03 21.41 16.26
N ASP A 7 -3.66 20.41 16.87
CA ASP A 7 -3.43 18.99 16.64
C ASP A 7 -4.50 18.46 15.68
N VAL A 8 -4.13 17.54 14.77
CA VAL A 8 -5.03 16.98 13.76
C VAL A 8 -5.24 15.50 13.98
N VAL A 9 -6.48 15.07 14.26
CA VAL A 9 -6.85 13.65 14.34
C VAL A 9 -7.43 13.22 13.00
N ALA A 10 -6.82 12.22 12.36
CA ALA A 10 -7.28 11.70 11.08
C ALA A 10 -8.00 10.36 11.26
N ILE A 11 -9.29 10.31 10.93
CA ILE A 11 -10.12 9.10 11.10
C ILE A 11 -10.43 8.49 9.73
N GLY A 12 -10.21 7.19 9.59
CA GLY A 12 -10.43 6.47 8.34
C GLY A 12 -9.48 5.27 8.20
N SER A 13 -9.22 4.88 6.95
CA SER A 13 -8.38 3.72 6.66
C SER A 13 -6.89 4.00 6.84
N ALA A 14 -6.18 3.00 7.36
CA ALA A 14 -4.73 2.88 7.32
C ALA A 14 -4.40 1.47 6.83
N THR A 15 -3.94 1.37 5.58
CA THR A 15 -3.62 0.09 4.92
C THR A 15 -2.13 -0.07 4.78
N ARG A 16 -1.68 -1.32 4.69
CA ARG A 16 -0.33 -1.64 4.25
C ARG A 16 -0.43 -2.15 2.82
N ASP A 17 0.10 -1.36 1.89
CA ASP A 17 0.09 -1.73 0.49
C ASP A 17 1.39 -2.49 0.19
N ALA A 18 1.26 -3.68 -0.39
CA ALA A 18 2.38 -4.57 -0.67
C ALA A 18 2.51 -4.77 -2.19
N PHE A 19 3.70 -4.45 -2.70
CA PHE A 19 4.07 -4.63 -4.09
C PHE A 19 5.16 -5.69 -4.18
N PHE A 20 4.93 -6.72 -4.99
CA PHE A 20 5.86 -7.84 -5.14
C PHE A 20 6.41 -7.88 -6.57
N GLU A 21 7.73 -7.92 -6.69
CA GLU A 21 8.44 -8.20 -7.94
C GLU A 21 8.92 -9.65 -7.90
N GLY A 22 8.68 -10.38 -8.99
CA GLY A 22 9.11 -11.77 -9.14
C GLY A 22 8.88 -12.26 -10.55
N ASP A 23 9.47 -13.41 -10.85
CA ASP A 23 9.34 -14.09 -12.15
C ASP A 23 8.02 -14.88 -12.19
N PHE A 24 6.91 -14.14 -12.23
CA PHE A 24 5.58 -14.74 -12.24
C PHE A 24 5.18 -15.18 -13.64
N LYS A 25 4.74 -16.43 -13.76
CA LYS A 25 4.17 -16.92 -15.03
C LYS A 25 2.83 -16.25 -15.29
N ILE A 26 2.72 -15.60 -16.45
CA ILE A 26 1.46 -15.02 -16.93
C ILE A 26 0.78 -16.01 -17.88
N VAL A 27 -0.51 -16.24 -17.69
CA VAL A 27 -1.34 -17.10 -18.56
C VAL A 27 -2.55 -16.33 -19.09
N ARG A 28 -3.09 -16.79 -20.22
CA ARG A 28 -4.39 -16.30 -20.71
C ARG A 28 -5.49 -16.81 -19.79
N TYR A 29 -6.31 -15.89 -19.29
CA TYR A 29 -7.45 -16.21 -18.45
C TYR A 29 -8.56 -15.21 -18.72
N ALA A 30 -9.57 -15.61 -19.50
CA ALA A 30 -10.60 -14.72 -20.02
C ALA A 30 -11.50 -14.10 -18.93
N ALA A 31 -11.59 -14.72 -17.76
CA ALA A 31 -12.36 -14.18 -16.64
C ALA A 31 -11.61 -13.08 -15.87
N ALA A 32 -10.29 -12.90 -16.08
CA ALA A 32 -9.61 -11.72 -15.56
C ALA A 32 -9.99 -10.48 -16.41
N PRO A 33 -10.19 -9.29 -15.81
CA PRO A 33 -10.52 -8.07 -16.56
C PRO A 33 -9.52 -7.70 -17.67
N SER A 34 -8.24 -8.06 -17.49
CA SER A 34 -7.18 -7.82 -18.47
C SER A 34 -7.00 -8.98 -19.47
N GLY A 35 -7.79 -10.05 -19.36
CA GLY A 35 -7.65 -11.30 -20.13
C GLY A 35 -6.40 -12.13 -19.76
N ARG A 36 -5.63 -11.70 -18.75
CA ARG A 36 -4.39 -12.33 -18.30
C ARG A 36 -4.39 -12.50 -16.79
N ALA A 37 -3.80 -13.59 -16.31
CA ALA A 37 -3.65 -13.88 -14.88
C ALA A 37 -2.23 -14.30 -14.54
N LEU A 38 -1.83 -14.04 -13.29
CA LEU A 38 -0.59 -14.55 -12.70
C LEU A 38 -0.85 -15.95 -12.13
N VAL A 39 0.09 -16.87 -12.32
CA VAL A 39 0.05 -18.21 -11.72
C VAL A 39 0.84 -18.19 -10.43
N PHE A 40 0.17 -18.53 -9.33
CA PHE A 40 0.79 -18.74 -8.03
C PHE A 40 0.68 -20.21 -7.61
N PRO A 41 1.69 -20.78 -6.95
CA PRO A 41 1.61 -22.13 -6.43
C PRO A 41 0.56 -22.18 -5.31
N PHE A 42 -0.25 -23.23 -5.32
CA PHE A 42 -1.32 -23.40 -4.33
C PHE A 42 -0.80 -24.15 -3.11
N GLY A 43 -0.91 -23.55 -1.92
CA GLY A 43 -0.49 -24.16 -0.66
C GLY A 43 1.02 -24.08 -0.37
N GLU A 44 1.80 -23.43 -1.23
CA GLU A 44 3.25 -23.29 -1.07
C GLU A 44 3.67 -21.83 -0.86
N LYS A 45 4.91 -21.64 -0.39
CA LYS A 45 5.51 -20.32 -0.26
C LYS A 45 5.82 -19.75 -1.64
N LEU A 46 5.39 -18.52 -1.89
CA LEU A 46 5.73 -17.79 -3.11
C LEU A 46 7.16 -17.24 -3.00
N ALA A 47 8.04 -17.62 -3.93
CA ALA A 47 9.33 -16.97 -4.08
C ALA A 47 9.15 -15.59 -4.73
N ILE A 48 9.70 -14.56 -4.10
CA ILE A 48 9.66 -13.19 -4.59
C ILE A 48 11.08 -12.64 -4.66
N LYS A 49 11.37 -11.84 -5.69
CA LYS A 49 12.67 -11.20 -5.87
C LYS A 49 12.79 -9.95 -5.01
N LYS A 50 11.71 -9.16 -4.95
CA LYS A 50 11.64 -7.95 -4.14
C LYS A 50 10.25 -7.76 -3.58
N ALA A 51 10.17 -7.34 -2.31
CA ALA A 51 8.96 -6.80 -1.72
C ALA A 51 9.17 -5.31 -1.46
N TYR A 52 8.19 -4.49 -1.83
CA TYR A 52 8.12 -3.10 -1.47
C TYR A 52 6.82 -2.86 -0.70
N PHE A 53 6.96 -2.39 0.55
CA PHE A 53 5.83 -2.11 1.41
C PHE A 53 5.70 -0.60 1.58
N THR A 54 4.49 -0.10 1.41
CA THR A 54 4.13 1.28 1.72
C THR A 54 2.90 1.29 2.62
N ILE A 55 2.58 2.45 3.15
CA ILE A 55 1.34 2.70 3.88
C ILE A 55 0.41 3.47 2.94
N GLY A 56 -0.85 3.08 2.95
CA GLY A 56 -1.94 3.71 2.23
C GLY A 56 -3.13 3.95 3.13
N GLY A 57 -4.25 4.35 2.53
CA GLY A 57 -5.47 4.69 3.24
C GLY A 57 -5.60 6.18 3.55
N ASN A 58 -6.86 6.64 3.63
CA ASN A 58 -7.17 8.07 3.65
C ASN A 58 -6.66 8.75 4.92
N ALA A 59 -6.78 8.08 6.08
CA ALA A 59 -6.32 8.62 7.35
C ALA A 59 -4.80 8.69 7.42
N ALA A 60 -4.12 7.63 6.94
CA ALA A 60 -2.66 7.61 6.89
C ALA A 60 -2.11 8.70 5.96
N ASN A 61 -2.69 8.86 4.77
CA ASN A 61 -2.26 9.87 3.80
C ASN A 61 -2.50 11.31 4.32
N ALA A 62 -3.65 11.56 4.97
CA ALA A 62 -3.93 12.84 5.61
C ALA A 62 -2.93 13.14 6.73
N SER A 63 -2.68 12.17 7.62
CA SER A 63 -1.71 12.31 8.72
C SER A 63 -0.31 12.63 8.20
N VAL A 64 0.19 11.89 7.20
CA VAL A 64 1.52 12.17 6.59
C VAL A 64 1.56 13.57 5.98
N THR A 65 0.46 14.02 5.36
CA THR A 65 0.35 15.35 4.75
C THR A 65 0.41 16.47 5.78
N PHE A 66 -0.31 16.34 6.90
CA PHE A 66 -0.29 17.32 7.99
C PHE A 66 1.05 17.30 8.76
N ALA A 67 1.62 16.11 8.98
CA ALA A 67 2.92 15.97 9.64
C ALA A 67 4.03 16.67 8.83
N ARG A 68 4.02 16.55 7.50
CA ARG A 68 4.98 17.25 6.60
C ARG A 68 4.83 18.78 6.63
N GLN A 69 3.67 19.28 7.01
CA GLN A 69 3.43 20.71 7.23
C GLN A 69 3.77 21.17 8.66
N GLY A 70 4.21 20.25 9.52
CA GLY A 70 4.67 20.52 10.88
C GLY A 70 3.62 20.29 11.98
N PHE A 71 2.40 19.88 11.63
CA PHE A 71 1.35 19.64 12.63
C PHE A 71 1.59 18.33 13.38
N LYS A 72 1.20 18.29 14.67
CA LYS A 72 1.06 17.04 15.41
C LYS A 72 -0.23 16.35 14.95
N THR A 73 -0.12 15.11 14.51
CA THR A 73 -1.23 14.39 13.87
C THR A 73 -1.11 12.88 14.00
N GLY A 74 -2.23 12.18 13.93
CA GLY A 74 -2.36 10.72 13.95
C GLY A 74 -3.81 10.27 13.91
#